data_AF-A0A4X1TLE5-F1
#
_entry.id   AF-A0A4X1TLE5-F1
#
_cell.length_a   1.000
_cell.length_b   1.000
_cell.length_c   1.000
_cell.angle_alpha   90.00
_cell.angle_beta   90.00
_cell.angle_gamma   90.00
#
_symmetry.space_group_name_H-M   'P 1'
#
loop_
_entity.id
_entity.type
_entity.pdbx_description
1 polymer ?
#
loop_
_entity_poly.entity_id
_entity_poly.type
_entity_poly.pdbx_seq_one_letter_code
_entity_poly.pdbx_strand_id
1 'polypeptide(L)'
;PVGEEQGTVGPRPLTGPPEQTPEEMSFYAPDYLYLTIVALILFPPLGIPAILFSRKTKEANKNSKWEEAYINSGRTGWLDVFAILIGLGLIYYLVLFM
;
A
#
# COMPACT_ATOMS: atom_id res chain seq x y z
N PRO A 1 8.16 -5.14 34.40
CA PRO A 1 8.31 -3.67 34.23
C PRO A 1 9.49 -3.39 33.27
N VAL A 2 9.20 -3.37 31.97
CA VAL A 2 10.17 -3.03 30.93
C VAL A 2 9.96 -1.55 30.66
N GLY A 3 11.04 -0.77 30.82
CA GLY A 3 11.01 0.69 30.86
C GLY A 3 10.54 1.29 29.55
N GLU A 4 9.64 2.26 29.67
CA GLU A 4 9.28 3.20 28.63
C GLU A 4 10.47 4.15 28.41
N GLU A 5 11.38 3.82 27.49
CA GLU A 5 12.25 4.84 26.91
C GLU A 5 11.40 5.66 25.93
N GLN A 6 10.73 6.66 26.49
CA GLN A 6 10.18 7.78 25.73
C GLN A 6 11.35 8.51 25.07
N GLY A 7 11.64 8.14 23.81
CA GLY A 7 12.50 8.91 22.93
C GLY A 7 11.95 10.32 22.80
N THR A 8 12.63 11.28 23.43
CA THR A 8 12.27 12.70 23.37
C THR A 8 12.49 13.17 21.93
N VAL A 9 11.41 13.25 21.15
CA VAL A 9 11.41 13.86 19.81
C VAL A 9 11.72 15.34 19.97
N GLY A 10 12.96 15.73 19.70
CA GLY A 10 13.35 17.13 19.61
C GLY A 10 12.53 17.87 18.53
N PRO A 11 12.39 19.20 18.63
CA PRO A 11 11.61 19.98 17.67
C PRO A 11 12.14 19.78 16.24
N ARG A 12 11.25 19.39 15.32
CA ARG A 12 11.57 19.19 13.89
C ARG A 12 12.14 20.49 13.27
N PRO A 13 13.21 20.43 12.48
CA PRO A 13 13.67 21.57 11.69
C PRO A 13 12.56 22.03 10.75
N LEU A 14 12.17 23.32 10.83
CA LEU A 14 11.09 23.90 10.03
C LEU A 14 11.42 24.05 8.53
N THR A 15 12.67 23.74 8.14
CA THR A 15 13.26 24.18 6.86
C THR A 15 13.88 23.05 6.03
N GLY A 16 13.42 21.81 6.19
CA GLY A 16 13.75 20.68 5.32
C GLY A 16 12.51 19.89 4.92
N PRO A 17 12.56 19.07 3.84
CA PRO A 17 11.54 18.05 3.64
C PRO A 17 11.43 17.19 4.91
N PRO A 18 10.23 16.73 5.30
CA PRO A 18 10.07 15.92 6.51
C PRO A 18 10.91 14.66 6.37
N GLU A 19 12.07 14.65 7.01
CA GLU A 19 12.96 13.50 7.03
C GLU A 19 12.40 12.55 8.09
N GLN A 20 12.00 11.34 7.66
CA GLN A 20 11.41 10.35 8.55
C GLN A 20 12.48 9.81 9.50
N THR A 21 12.13 9.65 10.78
CA THR A 21 13.06 9.05 11.74
C THR A 21 13.24 7.56 11.44
N PRO A 22 14.35 6.93 11.87
CA PRO A 22 14.53 5.48 11.75
C PRO A 22 13.39 4.66 12.36
N GLU A 23 12.81 5.15 13.45
CA GLU A 23 11.63 4.55 14.10
C GLU A 23 10.39 4.66 13.21
N GLU A 24 10.12 5.82 12.62
CA GLU A 24 9.00 6.00 11.67
C GLU A 24 9.15 5.10 10.43
N MET A 25 10.38 4.92 9.94
CA MET A 25 10.67 4.02 8.82
C MET A 25 10.44 2.54 9.15
N SER A 26 10.51 2.14 10.42
CA SER A 26 10.25 0.75 10.83
C SER A 26 8.78 0.33 10.67
N PHE A 27 7.86 1.29 10.56
CA PHE A 27 6.42 1.06 10.41
C PHE A 27 5.91 1.25 8.96
N TYR A 28 6.79 1.16 7.97
CA TYR A 28 6.45 1.37 6.57
C TYR A 28 5.47 0.30 6.03
N ALA A 29 4.36 0.73 5.42
CA ALA A 29 3.40 -0.18 4.79
C ALA A 29 3.74 -0.41 3.30
N PRO A 30 3.62 -1.63 2.76
CA PRO A 30 3.88 -1.90 1.35
C PRO A 30 2.84 -1.23 0.43
N ASP A 31 3.28 -0.61 -0.67
CA ASP A 31 2.40 0.12 -1.60
C ASP A 31 1.89 -0.72 -2.79
N TYR A 32 2.41 -1.93 -2.98
CA TYR A 32 1.96 -2.93 -3.97
C TYR A 32 1.88 -2.47 -5.45
N LEU A 33 2.54 -1.37 -5.84
CA LEU A 33 2.38 -0.75 -7.16
C LEU A 33 2.47 -1.76 -8.34
N TYR A 34 3.48 -2.62 -8.34
CA TYR A 34 3.66 -3.61 -9.42
C TYR A 34 2.58 -4.68 -9.45
N LEU A 35 2.15 -5.15 -8.28
CA LEU A 35 1.05 -6.10 -8.16
C LEU A 35 -0.24 -5.46 -8.69
N THR A 36 -0.46 -4.19 -8.38
CA THR A 36 -1.60 -3.42 -8.85
C THR A 36 -1.58 -3.20 -10.37
N ILE A 37 -0.41 -3.02 -10.98
CA ILE A 37 -0.29 -2.96 -12.46
C ILE A 37 -0.73 -4.29 -13.08
N VAL A 38 -0.32 -5.42 -12.50
CA VAL A 38 -0.75 -6.75 -12.97
C VAL A 38 -2.26 -6.92 -12.79
N ALA A 39 -2.81 -6.53 -11.64
CA ALA A 39 -4.25 -6.54 -11.37
C ALA A 39 -5.04 -5.68 -12.37
N LEU A 40 -4.52 -4.50 -12.74
CA LEU A 40 -5.14 -3.62 -13.74
C LEU A 40 -5.19 -4.26 -15.12
N ILE A 41 -4.13 -4.96 -15.53
CA ILE A 41 -4.07 -5.66 -16.82
C ILE A 41 -5.08 -6.83 -16.84
N LEU A 42 -5.14 -7.60 -15.75
CA LEU A 42 -5.97 -8.80 -15.68
C LEU A 42 -7.45 -8.51 -15.45
N PHE A 43 -7.78 -7.51 -14.64
CA PHE A 43 -9.16 -7.13 -14.36
C PHE A 43 -9.25 -5.63 -13.98
N PRO A 44 -9.31 -4.74 -15.00
CA PRO A 44 -9.32 -3.29 -14.80
C PRO A 44 -10.33 -2.76 -13.78
N PRO A 45 -11.58 -3.28 -13.68
CA PRO A 45 -12.58 -2.76 -12.73
C PRO A 45 -12.11 -2.77 -11.27
N LEU A 46 -11.30 -3.74 -10.85
CA LEU A 46 -10.74 -3.80 -9.50
C LEU A 46 -9.31 -3.23 -9.41
N GLY A 47 -8.53 -3.28 -10.50
CA GLY A 47 -7.19 -2.68 -10.53
C GLY A 47 -7.20 -1.15 -10.42
N ILE A 48 -8.18 -0.45 -11.01
CA ILE A 48 -8.29 1.02 -10.94
C ILE A 48 -8.40 1.52 -9.48
N PRO A 49 -9.36 1.06 -8.65
CA PRO A 49 -9.44 1.50 -7.26
C PRO A 49 -8.21 1.08 -6.44
N ALA A 50 -7.58 -0.06 -6.77
CA ALA A 50 -6.37 -0.51 -6.10
C ALA A 50 -5.18 0.45 -6.32
N ILE A 51 -5.05 1.06 -7.52
CA ILE A 51 -4.05 2.12 -7.78
C ILE A 51 -4.27 3.33 -6.88
N LEU A 52 -5.54 3.73 -6.67
CA LEU A 52 -5.85 4.87 -5.82
C LEU A 52 -5.44 4.61 -4.37
N PHE A 53 -5.70 3.41 -3.86
CA PHE A 53 -5.27 3.01 -2.51
C PHE A 53 -3.74 2.84 -2.39
N SER A 54 -3.08 2.35 -3.44
CA SER A 54 -1.61 2.28 -3.50
C SER A 54 -0.99 3.67 -3.38
N ARG A 55 -1.53 4.66 -4.10
CA ARG A 55 -1.10 6.06 -4.01
C ARG A 55 -1.35 6.66 -2.62
N LYS A 56 -2.52 6.38 -2.03
CA LYS A 56 -2.83 6.81 -0.65
C LYS A 56 -1.89 6.18 0.38
N THR A 57 -1.51 4.92 0.20
CA THR A 57 -0.51 4.24 1.04
C THR A 57 0.83 4.96 0.97
N LYS A 58 1.31 5.27 -0.24
CA LYS A 58 2.56 6.01 -0.44
C LYS A 58 2.53 7.41 0.18
N GLU A 59 1.40 8.10 0.12
CA GLU A 59 1.22 9.41 0.74
C GLU A 59 1.16 9.32 2.27
N ALA A 60 0.44 8.35 2.83
CA ALA A 60 0.38 8.12 4.27
C ALA A 60 1.75 7.73 4.84
N ASN A 61 2.50 6.87 4.13
CA ASN A 61 3.87 6.51 4.48
C ASN A 61 4.78 7.73 4.58
N LYS A 62 4.74 8.64 3.60
CA LYS A 62 5.56 9.87 3.60
C LYS A 62 5.25 10.82 4.76
N ASN A 63 4.02 10.78 5.26
CA ASN A 63 3.56 11.63 6.36
C ASN A 63 3.67 10.91 7.72
N SER A 64 4.33 9.75 7.78
CA SER A 64 4.46 8.91 8.99
C SER A 64 3.09 8.55 9.61
N LYS A 65 2.05 8.42 8.78
CA LYS A 65 0.69 7.98 9.15
C LYS A 65 0.52 6.48 8.94
N TRP A 66 1.29 5.70 9.69
CA TRP A 66 1.29 4.24 9.76
C TRP A 66 -0.09 3.54 9.73
N GLU A 67 -1.03 3.87 10.62
CA GLU A 67 -2.38 3.27 10.64
C GLU A 67 -3.14 3.47 9.31
N GLU A 68 -3.18 4.70 8.78
CA GLU A 68 -3.78 4.98 7.48
C GLU A 68 -3.05 4.23 6.35
N ALA A 69 -1.71 4.13 6.43
CA ALA A 69 -0.91 3.43 5.44
C ALA A 69 -1.24 1.93 5.41
N TYR A 70 -1.35 1.27 6.57
CA TYR A 70 -1.71 -0.15 6.66
C TYR A 70 -3.15 -0.44 6.21
N ILE A 71 -4.11 0.42 6.55
CA ILE A 71 -5.50 0.28 6.11
C ILE A 71 -5.58 0.35 4.58
N ASN A 72 -4.91 1.34 3.96
CA ASN A 72 -4.91 1.49 2.51
C ASN A 72 -4.12 0.37 1.82
N SER A 73 -2.96 -0.01 2.37
CA SER A 73 -2.13 -1.11 1.87
C SER A 73 -2.90 -2.44 1.86
N GLY A 74 -3.60 -2.76 2.95
CA GLY A 74 -4.44 -3.96 3.04
C GLY A 74 -5.57 -3.96 2.01
N ARG A 75 -6.21 -2.80 1.78
CA ARG A 75 -7.24 -2.65 0.73
C ARG A 75 -6.68 -2.86 -0.67
N THR A 76 -5.51 -2.29 -0.97
CA THR A 76 -4.81 -2.52 -2.24
C THR A 76 -4.51 -4.01 -2.43
N GLY A 77 -3.89 -4.65 -1.44
CA GLY A 77 -3.54 -6.07 -1.53
C GLY A 77 -4.75 -6.98 -1.74
N TRP A 78 -5.84 -6.75 -1.02
CA TRP A 78 -7.07 -7.51 -1.19
C TRP A 78 -7.65 -7.34 -2.60
N LEU A 79 -7.81 -6.09 -3.06
CA LEU A 79 -8.33 -5.80 -4.39
C LEU A 79 -7.48 -6.40 -5.50
N ASP A 80 -6.15 -6.31 -5.38
CA ASP A 80 -5.22 -6.87 -6.35
C ASP A 80 -5.37 -8.38 -6.46
N VAL A 81 -5.42 -9.10 -5.34
CA VAL A 81 -5.62 -10.55 -5.33
C VAL A 81 -6.94 -10.94 -5.99
N PHE A 82 -8.04 -10.26 -5.67
CA PHE A 82 -9.34 -10.55 -6.29
C PHE A 82 -9.35 -10.24 -7.79
N ALA A 83 -8.75 -9.12 -8.21
CA ALA A 83 -8.63 -8.76 -9.60
C ALA A 83 -7.86 -9.81 -10.40
N ILE A 84 -6.71 -10.26 -9.86
CA ILE A 84 -5.86 -11.27 -10.49
C ILE A 84 -6.61 -12.60 -10.61
N LEU A 85 -7.24 -13.07 -9.53
CA LEU A 85 -7.98 -14.34 -9.55
C LEU A 85 -9.15 -14.33 -10.54
N ILE A 86 -9.93 -13.23 -10.59
CA ILE A 86 -11.02 -13.08 -11.56
C ILE A 86 -10.48 -13.05 -12.99
N GLY A 87 -9.45 -12.23 -13.24
CA GLY A 87 -8.85 -12.12 -14.57
C GLY A 87 -8.28 -13.43 -15.08
N LEU A 88 -7.56 -14.17 -14.22
CA LEU A 88 -7.08 -15.52 -14.57
C LEU A 88 -8.22 -16.51 -14.80
N GLY A 89 -9.30 -16.45 -14.00
CA GLY A 89 -10.49 -17.26 -14.21
C GLY A 89 -11.18 -16.99 -15.55
N LEU A 90 -11.29 -15.72 -15.95
CA LEU A 90 -11.84 -15.32 -17.25
C LEU A 90 -10.95 -15.80 -18.40
N ILE A 91 -9.63 -15.60 -18.31
CA ILE A 91 -8.68 -16.09 -19.33
C ILE A 91 -8.78 -17.60 -19.47
N TYR A 92 -8.79 -18.34 -18.36
CA TYR A 92 -8.93 -19.79 -18.35
C TYR A 92 -10.22 -20.24 -19.06
N TYR A 93 -11.36 -19.61 -18.74
CA TYR A 93 -12.63 -19.91 -19.39
C TYR A 93 -12.60 -19.64 -20.90
N LEU A 94 -12.08 -18.47 -21.31
CA LEU A 94 -11.98 -18.09 -22.71
C LEU A 94 -11.07 -19.04 -23.51
N VAL A 95 -9.97 -19.50 -22.93
CA VAL A 95 -9.03 -20.42 -23.60
C VAL A 95 -9.61 -21.83 -23.76
N LEU A 96 -10.40 -22.31 -22.78
CA LEU A 96 -10.90 -23.68 -22.81
C LEU A 96 -12.23 -23.87 -23.53
N PHE A 97 -13.10 -22.86 -23.51
CA PHE A 97 -14.49 -23.02 -23.93
C PHE A 97 -14.91 -22.12 -25.08
N MET A 98 -14.04 -21.22 -25.55
CA MET A 98 -14.29 -20.35 -26.69
C MET A 98 -13.25 -20.59 -27.79
#